data_AF-A0A1R1PBR9-F1
#
_entry.id   AF-A0A1R1PBR9-F1
#
_cell.length_a   1.000
_cell.length_b   1.000
_cell.length_c   1.000
_cell.angle_alpha   90.00
_cell.angle_beta   90.00
_cell.angle_gamma   90.00
#
_symmetry.space_group_name_H-M   'P 1'
#
loop_
_entity.id
_entity.type
_entity.pdbx_description
1 polymer ?
#
loop_
_entity_poly.entity_id
_entity_poly.type
_entity_poly.pdbx_seq_one_letter_code
_entity_poly.pdbx_strand_id
1 'polypeptide(L)'
;MLFPKSWPVVLLFGSLAMSVVYALFGSGIYYYIGDGGSIANVPYQHPYNPLTIATYPFILFHAIIMVPIYFYVISFDWETAFNMHRIVVARRAVSLKILRIALRSCLWLGVLFCAVVIPRSFAVFNTLSIFSSSFALYIIPAACYLHLYGWRSCNIVEKIGSVVVIFVGISTLIFGTLGSLLYVLYGSRSNPQF
;
A
#
# COMPACT_ATOMS: atom_id res chain seq x y z
N MET A 1 0.25 11.33 24.42
CA MET A 1 -0.38 12.44 23.67
C MET A 1 -1.36 13.12 24.60
N LEU A 2 -1.25 14.44 24.80
CA LEU A 2 -1.91 15.13 25.92
C LEU A 2 -3.37 15.57 25.64
N PHE A 3 -3.79 15.65 24.36
CA PHE A 3 -5.13 16.15 24.00
C PHE A 3 -5.77 15.29 22.89
N PRO A 4 -6.70 14.37 23.21
CA PRO A 4 -7.33 13.52 22.19
C PRO A 4 -8.24 14.30 21.23
N LYS A 5 -8.76 15.46 21.65
CA LYS A 5 -9.63 16.32 20.81
C LYS A 5 -8.90 16.98 19.64
N SER A 6 -7.57 17.06 19.66
CA SER A 6 -6.80 17.65 18.56
C SER A 6 -6.53 16.66 17.42
N TRP A 7 -7.01 15.42 17.51
CA TRP A 7 -6.75 14.38 16.52
C TRP A 7 -7.20 14.75 15.09
N PRO A 8 -8.40 15.31 14.85
CA PRO A 8 -8.81 15.70 13.50
C PRO A 8 -7.91 16.78 12.90
N VAL A 9 -7.42 17.70 13.74
CA VAL A 9 -6.53 18.79 13.32
C VAL A 9 -5.16 18.25 12.91
N VAL A 10 -4.60 17.33 13.71
CA VAL A 10 -3.33 16.65 13.37
C VAL A 10 -3.46 15.85 12.08
N LEU A 11 -4.56 15.11 11.90
CA LEU A 11 -4.82 14.38 10.66
C LEU A 11 -4.95 15.32 9.45
N LEU A 12 -5.64 16.44 9.60
CA LEU A 12 -5.78 17.44 8.54
C LEU A 12 -4.42 18.00 8.12
N PHE A 13 -3.63 18.49 9.08
CA PHE A 13 -2.31 19.07 8.76
C PHE A 13 -1.32 18.03 8.26
N GLY A 14 -1.33 16.82 8.83
CA GLY A 14 -0.50 15.73 8.34
C GLY A 14 -0.84 15.33 6.90
N SER A 15 -2.14 15.22 6.59
CA SER A 15 -2.61 14.89 5.24
C SER A 15 -2.29 16.00 4.24
N LEU A 16 -2.44 17.27 4.65
CA LEU A 16 -2.13 18.43 3.83
C LEU A 16 -0.63 18.52 3.55
N ALA A 17 0.22 18.36 4.56
CA ALA A 17 1.67 18.36 4.39
C ALA A 17 2.10 17.25 3.42
N MET A 18 1.58 16.03 3.58
CA MET A 18 1.88 14.93 2.67
C MET A 18 1.37 15.18 1.25
N SER A 19 0.18 15.76 1.10
CA SER A 19 -0.38 16.13 -0.20
C SER A 19 0.53 17.13 -0.93
N VAL A 20 1.04 18.15 -0.23
CA VAL A 20 1.99 19.12 -0.80
C VAL A 20 3.28 18.44 -1.24
N VAL A 21 3.87 17.58 -0.40
CA VAL A 21 5.09 16.85 -0.74
C VAL A 21 4.89 15.97 -1.97
N TYR A 22 3.79 15.22 -2.03
CA TYR A 22 3.49 14.38 -3.20
C TYR A 22 3.21 15.19 -4.45
N ALA A 23 2.51 16.33 -4.35
CA ALA A 23 2.25 17.20 -5.48
C ALA A 23 3.56 17.80 -6.04
N LEU A 24 4.45 18.28 -5.17
CA LEU A 24 5.76 18.82 -5.57
C LEU A 24 6.65 17.75 -6.21
N PHE A 25 6.71 16.56 -5.60
CA PHE A 25 7.51 15.47 -6.13
C PHE A 25 6.99 14.95 -7.46
N GLY A 26 5.68 14.70 -7.55
CA GLY A 26 5.02 14.21 -8.77
C GLY A 26 5.12 15.21 -9.92
N SER A 27 4.85 16.50 -9.67
CA SER A 27 4.98 17.54 -10.68
C SER A 27 6.44 17.75 -11.11
N GLY A 28 7.40 17.69 -10.19
CA GLY A 28 8.82 17.79 -10.51
C GLY A 28 9.31 16.66 -11.41
N ILE A 29 8.93 15.41 -11.12
CA ILE A 29 9.26 14.26 -11.96
C ILE A 29 8.62 14.39 -13.34
N TYR A 30 7.34 14.74 -13.40
CA TYR A 30 6.62 14.88 -14.66
C TYR A 30 7.20 16.02 -15.51
N TYR A 31 7.61 17.13 -14.90
CA TYR A 31 8.27 18.23 -15.59
C TYR A 31 9.62 17.81 -16.22
N TYR A 32 10.41 16.98 -15.53
CA TYR A 32 11.74 16.59 -15.99
C TYR A 32 11.74 15.43 -17.00
N ILE A 33 10.96 14.37 -16.75
CA ILE A 33 10.94 13.15 -17.59
C ILE A 33 9.78 13.16 -18.60
N GLY A 34 8.81 14.07 -18.44
CA GLY A 34 7.57 14.05 -19.21
C GLY A 34 6.76 12.77 -18.93
N ASP A 35 6.11 12.26 -19.97
CA ASP A 35 5.27 11.06 -19.87
C ASP A 35 6.03 9.83 -19.38
N GLY A 36 7.35 9.77 -19.60
CA GLY A 36 8.21 8.70 -19.09
C GLY A 36 8.18 8.58 -17.57
N GLY A 37 7.97 9.68 -16.83
CA GLY A 37 7.91 9.70 -15.36
C GLY A 37 6.69 8.99 -14.76
N SER A 38 5.72 8.57 -15.59
CA SER A 38 4.49 7.91 -15.14
C SER A 38 4.52 6.37 -15.21
N ILE A 39 5.56 5.80 -15.83
CA ILE A 39 5.51 4.42 -16.37
C ILE A 39 6.28 3.39 -15.51
N ALA A 40 7.23 3.84 -14.68
CA ALA A 40 8.15 2.96 -13.97
C ALA A 40 8.58 3.51 -12.60
N ASN A 41 9.25 2.67 -11.82
CA ASN A 41 9.84 3.02 -10.54
C ASN A 41 10.91 4.12 -10.72
N VAL A 42 10.71 5.26 -10.05
CA VAL A 42 11.55 6.47 -10.09
C VAL A 42 13.07 6.21 -10.11
N PRO A 43 13.65 5.27 -9.33
CA PRO A 43 15.10 5.07 -9.32
C PRO A 43 15.66 4.53 -10.64
N TYR A 44 14.85 3.82 -11.44
CA TYR A 44 15.29 3.17 -12.67
C TYR A 44 15.03 4.01 -13.92
N GLN A 45 14.41 5.19 -13.78
CA GLN A 45 14.04 6.07 -14.89
C GLN A 45 15.04 7.20 -15.13
N HIS A 46 15.94 7.45 -14.19
CA HIS A 46 16.91 8.53 -14.31
C HIS A 46 18.19 8.05 -14.98
N PRO A 47 18.79 8.86 -15.88
CA PRO A 47 20.12 8.59 -16.38
C PRO A 47 21.11 8.54 -15.21
N TYR A 48 22.15 7.70 -15.34
CA TYR A 48 23.22 7.61 -14.36
C TYR A 48 23.91 8.96 -14.21
N ASN A 49 23.51 9.71 -13.18
CA ASN A 49 24.08 11.00 -12.82
C ASN A 49 24.54 10.97 -11.34
N PRO A 50 25.40 11.91 -10.91
CA PRO A 50 25.92 11.92 -9.54
C PRO A 50 24.82 11.97 -8.47
N LEU A 51 23.67 12.60 -8.77
CA LEU A 51 22.55 12.74 -7.86
C LEU A 51 21.80 11.40 -7.66
N THR A 52 21.55 10.66 -8.73
CA THR A 52 20.94 9.32 -8.72
C THR A 52 21.84 8.32 -8.00
N ILE A 53 23.16 8.41 -8.23
CA ILE A 53 24.15 7.58 -7.52
C ILE A 53 24.12 7.87 -6.01
N ALA A 54 23.94 9.13 -5.62
CA ALA A 54 23.84 9.51 -4.21
C ALA A 54 22.52 9.11 -3.57
N THR A 55 21.39 9.17 -4.28
CA THR A 55 20.05 8.84 -3.73
C THR A 55 19.77 7.35 -3.64
N TYR A 56 20.32 6.54 -4.54
CA TYR A 56 20.07 5.10 -4.59
C TYR A 56 20.43 4.35 -3.28
N PRO A 57 21.59 4.61 -2.63
CA PRO A 57 21.90 4.03 -1.33
C PRO A 57 20.88 4.38 -0.25
N PHE A 58 20.37 5.63 -0.20
CA PHE A 58 19.38 6.02 0.81
C PHE A 58 18.08 5.25 0.66
N ILE A 59 17.61 5.05 -0.57
CA ILE A 59 16.43 4.24 -0.86
C ILE A 59 16.67 2.79 -0.45
N LEU A 60 17.86 2.25 -0.76
CA LEU A 60 18.22 0.88 -0.39
C LEU A 60 18.30 0.70 1.13
N PHE A 61 18.94 1.62 1.86
CA PHE A 61 19.01 1.59 3.32
C PHE A 61 17.61 1.66 3.94
N HIS A 62 16.76 2.56 3.45
CA HIS A 62 15.37 2.65 3.90
C HIS A 62 14.63 1.33 3.67
N ALA A 63 14.74 0.73 2.48
CA ALA A 63 14.09 -0.54 2.17
C ALA A 63 14.60 -1.69 3.07
N ILE A 64 15.91 -1.79 3.29
CA ILE A 64 16.51 -2.82 4.17
C ILE A 64 16.00 -2.69 5.61
N ILE A 65 15.77 -1.47 6.09
CA ILE A 65 15.24 -1.23 7.45
C ILE A 65 13.74 -1.50 7.51
N MET A 66 12.97 -1.05 6.51
CA MET A 66 11.51 -1.12 6.54
C MET A 66 10.97 -2.52 6.27
N VAL A 67 11.60 -3.29 5.38
CA VAL A 67 11.12 -4.63 5.01
C VAL A 67 10.97 -5.54 6.25
N PRO A 68 11.98 -5.72 7.12
CA PRO A 68 11.83 -6.53 8.33
C PRO A 68 10.69 -6.08 9.24
N ILE A 69 10.49 -4.76 9.37
CA ILE A 69 9.43 -4.18 10.21
C ILE A 69 8.05 -4.57 9.64
N TYR A 70 7.83 -4.40 8.34
CA TYR A 70 6.57 -4.79 7.70
C TYR A 70 6.30 -6.29 7.79
N PHE A 71 7.32 -7.12 7.57
CA PHE A 71 7.19 -8.57 7.73
C PHE A 71 6.83 -8.97 9.16
N TYR A 72 7.40 -8.29 10.14
CA TYR A 72 7.05 -8.52 11.54
C TYR A 72 5.58 -8.20 11.79
N VAL A 73 5.10 -7.03 11.35
CA VAL A 73 3.70 -6.59 11.50
C VAL A 73 2.74 -7.57 10.83
N ILE A 74 2.99 -7.95 9.57
CA ILE A 74 2.14 -8.93 8.85
C ILE A 74 2.13 -10.28 9.57
N SER A 75 3.29 -10.74 10.04
CA SER A 75 3.37 -12.00 10.77
C SER A 75 2.56 -11.96 12.07
N PHE A 76 2.56 -10.82 12.76
CA PHE A 76 1.80 -10.60 13.99
C PHE A 76 0.29 -10.56 13.73
N ASP A 77 -0.15 -9.90 12.67
CA ASP A 77 -1.55 -9.86 12.27
C ASP A 77 -2.07 -11.26 11.92
N TRP A 78 -1.26 -12.06 11.23
CA TRP A 78 -1.59 -13.46 10.93
C TRP A 78 -1.65 -14.32 12.19
N GLU A 79 -0.68 -14.20 13.11
CA GLU A 79 -0.71 -14.88 14.40
C GLU A 79 -2.00 -14.57 15.18
N THR A 80 -2.45 -13.32 15.11
CA THR A 80 -3.69 -12.85 15.74
C THR A 80 -4.92 -13.43 15.04
N ALA A 81 -4.98 -13.38 13.72
CA ALA A 81 -6.09 -13.92 12.91
C ALA A 81 -6.25 -15.44 13.09
N PHE A 82 -5.15 -16.18 13.16
CA PHE A 82 -5.15 -17.62 13.42
C PHE A 82 -5.36 -17.98 14.91
N ASN A 83 -5.61 -16.98 15.78
CA ASN A 83 -5.77 -17.16 17.22
C ASN A 83 -4.62 -17.96 17.86
N MET A 84 -3.39 -17.79 17.36
CA MET A 84 -2.24 -18.54 17.87
C MET A 84 -1.99 -18.24 19.36
N HIS A 85 -2.43 -17.07 19.84
CA HIS A 85 -2.45 -16.72 21.26
C HIS A 85 -3.33 -17.63 22.13
N ARG A 86 -4.44 -18.18 21.59
CA ARG A 86 -5.28 -19.15 22.32
C ARG A 86 -4.66 -20.54 22.36
N ILE A 87 -3.91 -20.92 21.33
CA ILE A 87 -3.16 -22.20 21.27
C ILE A 87 -2.05 -22.26 22.34
N VAL A 88 -1.55 -21.11 22.80
CA VAL A 88 -0.59 -20.99 23.93
C VAL A 88 -1.12 -21.64 25.22
N VAL A 89 -2.44 -21.62 25.44
CA VAL A 89 -3.07 -22.24 26.63
C VAL A 89 -3.03 -23.78 26.56
N ALA A 90 -2.82 -24.38 25.39
CA ALA A 90 -3.02 -25.80 25.13
C ALA A 90 -1.76 -26.72 25.22
N ARG A 91 -0.64 -26.25 25.81
CA ARG A 91 0.50 -27.05 26.37
C ARG A 91 1.86 -27.16 25.64
N ARG A 92 2.11 -26.64 24.42
CA ARG A 92 3.46 -26.83 23.78
C ARG A 92 4.12 -25.55 23.24
N ALA A 93 4.94 -24.92 24.08
CA ALA A 93 5.75 -23.74 23.73
C ALA A 93 6.72 -23.98 22.56
N VAL A 94 7.25 -25.20 22.40
CA VAL A 94 8.18 -25.55 21.31
C VAL A 94 7.46 -25.58 19.96
N SER A 95 6.27 -26.16 19.89
CA SER A 95 5.45 -26.21 18.67
C SER A 95 5.08 -24.81 18.19
N LEU A 96 4.78 -23.90 19.12
CA LEU A 96 4.49 -22.49 18.81
C LEU A 96 5.71 -21.78 18.20
N LYS A 97 6.91 -21.99 18.76
CA LYS A 97 8.14 -21.41 18.20
C LYS A 97 8.37 -21.90 16.76
N ILE A 98 8.20 -23.19 16.52
CA ILE A 98 8.35 -23.79 15.19
C ILE A 98 7.31 -23.21 14.22
N LEU A 99 6.03 -23.12 14.63
CA LEU A 99 4.96 -22.54 13.80
C LEU A 99 5.24 -21.08 13.43
N ARG A 100 5.71 -20.27 14.39
CA ARG A 100 6.08 -18.87 14.14
C ARG A 100 7.24 -18.73 13.16
N ILE A 101 8.27 -19.57 13.31
CA ILE A 101 9.40 -19.61 12.38
C ILE A 101 8.90 -20.04 11.00
N ALA A 102 8.11 -21.10 10.91
CA ALA A 102 7.56 -21.60 9.64
C ALA A 102 6.69 -20.54 8.94
N LEU A 103 5.82 -19.83 9.67
CA LEU A 103 4.97 -18.77 9.13
C LEU A 103 5.79 -17.60 8.58
N ARG A 104 6.83 -17.16 9.32
CA ARG A 104 7.73 -16.10 8.84
C ARG A 104 8.57 -16.55 7.65
N SER A 105 9.11 -17.78 7.68
CA SER A 105 9.84 -18.34 6.53
C SER A 105 8.94 -18.46 5.30
N CYS A 106 7.68 -18.86 5.47
CA CYS A 106 6.71 -18.94 4.38
C CYS A 106 6.44 -17.55 3.75
N LEU A 107 6.28 -16.51 4.57
CA LEU A 107 6.15 -15.13 4.09
C LEU A 107 7.37 -14.70 3.24
N TRP A 108 8.58 -14.95 3.75
CA TRP A 108 9.82 -14.60 3.03
C TRP A 108 9.94 -15.35 1.71
N LEU A 109 9.68 -16.67 1.72
CA LEU A 109 9.72 -17.49 0.53
C LEU A 109 8.66 -17.06 -0.49
N GLY A 110 7.45 -16.68 -0.04
CA GLY A 110 6.39 -16.19 -0.91
C GLY A 110 6.78 -14.89 -1.62
N VAL A 111 7.35 -13.93 -0.89
CA VAL A 111 7.81 -12.66 -1.50
C VAL A 111 9.00 -12.89 -2.43
N LEU A 112 9.96 -13.74 -2.05
CA LEU A 112 11.09 -14.10 -2.92
C LEU A 112 10.61 -14.78 -4.21
N PHE A 113 9.66 -15.71 -4.08
CA PHE A 113 9.06 -16.38 -5.23
C PHE A 113 8.37 -15.39 -6.15
N CYS A 114 7.56 -14.47 -5.61
CA CYS A 114 6.94 -13.40 -6.39
C CYS A 114 8.00 -12.51 -7.08
N ALA A 115 9.10 -12.19 -6.40
CA ALA A 115 10.17 -11.36 -6.96
C ALA A 115 10.90 -12.04 -8.14
N VAL A 116 11.07 -13.37 -8.09
CA VAL A 116 11.76 -14.14 -9.14
C VAL A 116 10.82 -14.47 -10.31
N VAL A 117 9.57 -14.85 -10.03
CA VAL A 117 8.64 -15.40 -11.03
C VAL A 117 7.87 -14.32 -11.78
N ILE A 118 7.60 -13.17 -11.16
CA ILE A 118 6.78 -12.12 -11.77
C ILE A 118 7.71 -11.08 -12.43
N PRO A 119 7.94 -11.16 -13.76
CA PRO A 119 8.57 -10.07 -14.46
C PRO A 119 7.69 -8.82 -14.31
N ARG A 120 8.31 -7.66 -14.06
CA ARG A 120 7.60 -6.40 -13.79
C ARG A 120 6.73 -6.47 -12.52
N SER A 121 7.27 -7.05 -11.46
CA SER A 121 6.64 -7.15 -10.13
C SER A 121 5.99 -5.83 -9.67
N PHE A 122 6.55 -4.68 -10.03
CA PHE A 122 5.95 -3.37 -9.79
C PHE A 122 4.49 -3.25 -10.24
N ALA A 123 4.15 -3.67 -11.46
CA ALA A 123 2.79 -3.52 -11.98
C ALA A 123 1.77 -4.39 -11.22
N VAL A 124 2.19 -5.58 -10.78
CA VAL A 124 1.37 -6.47 -9.95
C VAL A 124 1.27 -5.96 -8.50
N PHE A 125 2.34 -5.42 -7.95
CA PHE A 125 2.27 -4.79 -6.63
C PHE A 125 1.45 -3.51 -6.66
N ASN A 126 1.47 -2.76 -7.76
CA ASN A 126 0.64 -1.59 -7.95
C ASN A 126 -0.85 -1.94 -8.06
N THR A 127 -1.24 -3.00 -8.81
CA THR A 127 -2.64 -3.47 -8.80
C THR A 127 -3.09 -3.85 -7.39
N LEU A 128 -2.28 -4.63 -6.67
CA LEU A 128 -2.59 -5.06 -5.30
C LEU A 128 -2.68 -3.86 -4.35
N SER A 129 -1.79 -2.88 -4.49
CA SER A 129 -1.80 -1.66 -3.70
C SER A 129 -3.06 -0.86 -3.95
N ILE A 130 -3.41 -0.58 -5.22
CA ILE A 130 -4.62 0.16 -5.60
C ILE A 130 -5.87 -0.57 -5.10
N PHE A 131 -5.91 -1.89 -5.24
CA PHE A 131 -7.00 -2.72 -4.74
C PHE A 131 -7.14 -2.57 -3.23
N SER A 132 -6.07 -2.84 -2.49
CA SER A 132 -6.06 -2.79 -1.02
C SER A 132 -6.40 -1.39 -0.49
N SER A 133 -5.79 -0.34 -1.04
CA SER A 133 -6.03 1.04 -0.61
C SER A 133 -7.45 1.50 -0.91
N SER A 134 -8.04 1.07 -2.04
CA SER A 134 -9.43 1.43 -2.38
C SER A 134 -10.42 0.86 -1.35
N PHE A 135 -10.22 -0.39 -0.93
CA PHE A 135 -11.02 -0.98 0.14
C PHE A 135 -10.74 -0.37 1.51
N ALA A 136 -9.47 -0.33 1.91
CA ALA A 136 -9.07 0.05 3.25
C ALA A 136 -9.31 1.54 3.57
N LEU A 137 -9.13 2.44 2.59
CA LEU A 137 -9.22 3.88 2.82
C LEU A 137 -10.60 4.46 2.50
N TYR A 138 -11.31 3.92 1.50
CA TYR A 138 -12.58 4.49 1.04
C TYR A 138 -13.78 3.63 1.46
N ILE A 139 -13.80 2.36 1.02
CA ILE A 139 -15.01 1.53 1.13
C ILE A 139 -15.27 1.11 2.59
N ILE A 140 -14.27 0.53 3.26
CA ILE A 140 -14.44 -0.01 4.63
C ILE A 140 -14.80 1.09 5.62
N PRO A 141 -14.08 2.22 5.72
CA PRO A 141 -14.41 3.25 6.72
C PRO A 141 -15.80 3.84 6.51
N ALA A 142 -16.19 4.12 5.26
CA ALA A 142 -17.51 4.66 4.94
C ALA A 142 -18.64 3.65 5.19
N ALA A 143 -18.42 2.37 4.84
CA ALA A 143 -19.39 1.30 5.12
C ALA A 143 -19.54 1.06 6.63
N CYS A 144 -18.44 1.03 7.38
CA CYS A 144 -18.46 0.89 8.83
C CYS A 144 -19.14 2.09 9.50
N TYR A 145 -18.92 3.32 9.02
CA TYR A 145 -19.60 4.51 9.53
C TYR A 145 -21.12 4.39 9.38
N LEU A 146 -21.59 4.06 8.18
CA LEU A 146 -23.03 3.88 7.92
C LEU A 146 -23.62 2.71 8.71
N HIS A 147 -22.85 1.64 8.92
CA HIS A 147 -23.29 0.49 9.71
C HIS A 147 -23.40 0.81 11.21
N LEU A 148 -22.44 1.55 11.78
CA LEU A 148 -22.40 1.88 13.21
C LEU A 148 -23.47 2.89 13.62
N TYR A 149 -23.66 3.95 12.83
CA TYR A 149 -24.66 4.99 13.15
C TYR A 149 -26.06 4.65 12.65
N GLY A 150 -26.16 3.72 11.71
CA GLY A 150 -27.42 3.27 11.11
C GLY A 150 -27.98 4.27 10.09
N TRP A 151 -28.48 3.75 8.98
CA TRP A 151 -28.95 4.55 7.84
C TRP A 151 -30.04 5.58 8.19
N ARG A 152 -30.83 5.34 9.24
CA ARG A 152 -31.92 6.25 9.64
C ARG A 152 -31.45 7.41 10.51
N SER A 153 -30.35 7.25 11.25
CA SER A 153 -29.89 8.24 12.23
C SER A 153 -29.02 9.35 11.63
N CYS A 154 -28.28 9.04 10.56
CA CYS A 154 -27.36 10.02 9.97
C CYS A 154 -28.11 11.18 9.29
N ASN A 155 -27.47 12.35 9.26
CA ASN A 155 -27.96 13.48 8.48
C ASN A 155 -27.86 13.20 6.96
N ILE A 156 -28.69 13.85 6.14
CA ILE A 156 -28.72 13.64 4.68
C ILE A 156 -27.34 13.95 4.05
N VAL A 157 -26.67 15.01 4.52
CA VAL A 157 -25.33 15.40 4.04
C VAL A 157 -24.30 14.29 4.29
N GLU A 158 -24.34 13.68 5.47
CA GLU A 158 -23.43 12.59 5.83
C GLU A 158 -23.70 11.34 4.99
N LYS A 159 -24.98 11.00 4.74
CA LYS A 159 -25.34 9.87 3.88
C LYS A 159 -24.82 10.06 2.46
N ILE A 160 -25.08 11.22 1.87
CA ILE A 160 -24.60 11.54 0.52
C ILE A 160 -23.08 11.50 0.50
N GLY A 161 -22.40 12.10 1.48
CA GLY A 161 -20.95 12.07 1.59
C GLY A 161 -20.38 10.65 1.65
N SER A 162 -20.92 9.79 2.52
CA SER A 162 -20.47 8.39 2.62
C SER A 162 -20.72 7.61 1.33
N VAL A 163 -21.86 7.80 0.67
CA VAL A 163 -22.16 7.15 -0.63
C VAL A 163 -21.19 7.62 -1.71
N VAL A 164 -20.89 8.92 -1.78
CA VAL A 164 -19.91 9.47 -2.72
C VAL A 164 -18.52 8.88 -2.47
N VAL A 165 -18.08 8.77 -1.20
CA VAL A 165 -16.78 8.17 -0.85
C VAL A 165 -16.70 6.71 -1.28
N ILE A 166 -17.76 5.92 -1.06
CA ILE A 166 -17.83 4.52 -1.53
C ILE A 166 -17.78 4.48 -3.07
N PHE A 167 -18.54 5.33 -3.74
CA PHE A 167 -18.56 5.39 -5.21
C PHE A 167 -17.20 5.76 -5.80
N VAL A 168 -16.50 6.73 -5.20
CA VAL A 168 -15.13 7.07 -5.56
C VAL A 168 -14.24 5.85 -5.38
N GLY A 169 -14.27 5.18 -4.21
CA GLY A 169 -13.49 3.97 -3.95
C GLY A 169 -13.72 2.85 -4.97
N ILE A 170 -14.97 2.60 -5.36
CA ILE A 170 -15.31 1.61 -6.40
C ILE A 170 -14.76 2.06 -7.76
N SER A 171 -14.86 3.34 -8.09
CA SER A 171 -14.33 3.87 -9.35
C SER A 171 -12.81 3.72 -9.40
N THR A 172 -12.08 4.10 -8.35
CA THR A 172 -10.62 3.95 -8.27
C THR A 172 -10.22 2.48 -8.35
N LEU A 173 -10.99 1.59 -7.72
CA LEU A 173 -10.80 0.15 -7.80
C LEU A 173 -10.92 -0.34 -9.25
N ILE A 174 -12.02 -0.02 -9.93
CA ILE A 174 -12.27 -0.50 -11.30
C ILE A 174 -11.23 0.07 -12.26
N PHE A 175 -11.09 1.40 -12.32
CA PHE A 175 -10.19 2.03 -13.29
C PHE A 175 -8.72 1.75 -12.99
N GLY A 176 -8.33 1.73 -11.73
CA GLY A 176 -6.95 1.50 -11.33
C GLY A 176 -6.51 0.04 -11.50
N THR A 177 -7.38 -0.92 -11.16
CA THR A 177 -7.07 -2.35 -11.41
C THR A 177 -7.06 -2.66 -12.90
N LEU A 178 -8.04 -2.16 -13.67
CA LEU A 178 -8.08 -2.34 -15.12
C LEU A 178 -6.86 -1.73 -15.80
N GLY A 179 -6.50 -0.48 -15.46
CA GLY A 179 -5.34 0.19 -16.03
C GLY A 179 -4.04 -0.57 -15.77
N SER A 180 -3.83 -1.01 -14.54
CA SER A 180 -2.61 -1.73 -14.18
C SER A 180 -2.59 -3.18 -14.73
N LEU A 181 -3.75 -3.83 -14.89
CA LEU A 181 -3.85 -5.15 -15.55
C LEU A 181 -3.60 -5.05 -17.05
N LEU A 182 -4.14 -4.04 -17.72
CA LEU A 182 -3.85 -3.75 -19.13
C LEU A 182 -2.36 -3.45 -19.33
N TYR A 183 -1.72 -2.75 -18.40
CA TYR A 183 -0.28 -2.50 -18.44
C TYR A 183 0.55 -3.80 -18.34
N VAL A 184 0.13 -4.75 -17.50
CA VAL A 184 0.76 -6.07 -17.41
C VAL A 184 0.60 -6.86 -18.72
N LEU A 185 -0.60 -6.87 -19.31
CA LEU A 185 -0.90 -7.68 -20.50
C LEU A 185 -0.37 -7.08 -21.82
N TYR A 186 -0.54 -5.76 -22.01
CA TYR A 186 -0.31 -5.10 -23.30
C TYR A 186 0.88 -4.15 -23.31
N GLY A 187 1.37 -3.70 -22.15
CA GLY A 187 2.58 -2.87 -22.03
C GLY A 187 3.87 -3.58 -22.46
N SER A 188 3.78 -4.80 -23.01
CA SER A 188 4.87 -5.55 -23.63
C SER A 188 5.11 -5.19 -25.10
N ARG A 189 4.11 -4.62 -25.80
CA ARG A 189 4.18 -4.48 -27.27
C ARG A 189 4.74 -3.17 -27.82
N SER A 190 5.01 -2.14 -27.01
CA SER A 190 5.25 -0.78 -27.53
C SER A 190 6.58 -0.11 -27.19
N ASN A 191 7.63 -0.83 -26.76
CA ASN A 191 8.99 -0.26 -26.82
C ASN A 191 10.10 -1.33 -26.90
N PRO A 192 10.55 -1.69 -28.11
CA PRO A 192 11.82 -2.37 -28.32
C PRO A 192 12.97 -1.34 -28.47
N GLN A 193 13.07 -0.37 -27.57
CA GLN A 193 14.20 0.56 -27.51
C GLN A 193 14.47 0.94 -26.06
N PHE A 194 15.08 0.02 -25.32
CA PHE A 194 16.33 0.17 -24.57
C PHE A 194 16.85 -1.23 -24.21
#